data_AF-M4SR76-F1
#
_entry.id   AF-M4SR76-F1
#
_cell.length_a   1.000
_cell.length_b   1.000
_cell.length_c   1.000
_cell.angle_alpha   90.00
_cell.angle_beta   90.00
_cell.angle_gamma   90.00
#
_symmetry.space_group_name_H-M   'P 1'
#
loop_
_entity.id
_entity.type
_entity.pdbx_description
1 polymer ?
#
loop_
_entity_poly.entity_id
_entity_poly.type
_entity_poly.pdbx_seq_one_letter_code
_entity_poly.pdbx_strand_id
1 'polypeptide(L)'
;VGRIHEGIEILAIASHNSVWCLGNTAGTADAAGDRTAAGCKGKIHELATSADNLGNEILDDNGYKTIQDITAAAGVADGNKCPFTADSNDHQTWGAGEQTAKMIDGMLDFTTHEQVTRSGFTKKRAAKDRLTDDLSITVHADVTEVKATYRKTEIQAGSSALKAAAEDNHLTPTLKRLLQRAPYNMPAADADAEAKNLVKTKFSTTGSTMDDLWKQIKDASVVDIMKETEEPTTIEKIQQPETLRATIELYAASDKGKLAKLKKELEQAQADKNGAKVSKTTEECKDHKELGPCQKAGCKFDNTKKEGEKCFPGPEKKSANEEGKDATTTNTTGRNSVLINKALLFLAVLLL
;
A
#
# COMPACT_ATOMS: atom_id res chain seq x y z
N VAL A 1 7.85 31.07 -6.96
CA VAL A 1 6.94 31.77 -7.89
C VAL A 1 7.53 33.09 -8.39
N GLY A 2 7.79 34.09 -7.54
CA GLY A 2 8.28 35.42 -7.98
C GLY A 2 9.52 35.37 -8.89
N ARG A 3 10.56 34.62 -8.52
CA ARG A 3 11.79 34.45 -9.34
C ARG A 3 11.53 33.89 -10.74
N ILE A 4 10.68 32.86 -10.83
CA ILE A 4 10.32 32.23 -12.11
C ILE A 4 9.51 33.21 -12.96
N HIS A 5 8.51 33.84 -12.34
CA HIS A 5 7.66 34.79 -13.05
C HIS A 5 8.47 35.95 -13.63
N GLU A 6 9.32 36.58 -12.82
CA GLU A 6 10.15 37.69 -13.26
C GLU A 6 11.11 37.29 -14.39
N GLY A 7 11.78 36.14 -14.27
CA GLY A 7 12.67 35.67 -15.33
C GLY A 7 11.95 35.41 -16.65
N ILE A 8 10.75 34.82 -16.60
CA ILE A 8 9.92 34.61 -17.80
C ILE A 8 9.42 35.94 -18.37
N GLU A 9 9.03 36.92 -17.54
CA GLU A 9 8.65 38.25 -18.04
C GLU A 9 9.83 38.97 -18.69
N ILE A 10 11.04 38.92 -18.11
CA ILE A 10 12.26 39.49 -18.72
C ILE A 10 12.49 38.89 -20.12
N LEU A 11 12.37 37.57 -20.27
CA LEU A 11 12.50 36.90 -21.56
C LEU A 11 11.35 37.26 -22.52
N ALA A 12 10.13 37.47 -22.00
CA ALA A 12 8.98 37.86 -22.80
C ALA A 12 9.09 39.28 -23.36
N ILE A 13 9.63 40.22 -22.58
CA ILE A 13 9.80 41.62 -23.00
C ILE A 13 11.06 41.85 -23.83
N ALA A 14 12.03 40.93 -23.77
CA ALA A 14 13.25 40.97 -24.59
C ALA A 14 12.96 40.53 -26.03
N SER A 15 12.04 41.24 -26.70
CA SER A 15 11.67 41.03 -28.09
C SER A 15 11.59 42.35 -28.86
N HIS A 16 12.00 42.31 -30.12
CA HIS A 16 11.92 43.43 -31.05
C HIS A 16 12.00 42.92 -32.50
N ASN A 17 10.98 43.18 -33.31
CA ASN A 17 10.89 42.70 -34.70
C ASN A 17 11.09 41.18 -34.81
N SER A 18 12.23 40.74 -35.36
CA SER A 18 12.56 39.33 -35.59
C SER A 18 13.43 38.70 -34.50
N VAL A 19 13.58 39.39 -33.37
CA VAL A 19 14.38 39.02 -32.19
C VAL A 19 13.40 38.78 -31.03
N TRP A 20 13.54 37.66 -30.32
CA TRP A 20 12.70 37.23 -29.20
C TRP A 20 13.44 36.22 -28.31
N CYS A 21 13.18 36.25 -27.00
CA CYS A 21 13.77 35.29 -26.06
C CYS A 21 12.83 34.16 -25.62
N LEU A 22 11.54 34.22 -25.96
CA LEU A 22 10.59 33.12 -25.77
C LEU A 22 10.10 32.62 -27.13
N GLY A 23 10.54 31.43 -27.52
CA GLY A 23 10.09 30.77 -28.75
C GLY A 23 8.83 29.93 -28.54
N ASN A 24 8.01 29.82 -29.57
CA ASN A 24 6.91 28.86 -29.62
C ASN A 24 7.44 27.40 -29.58
N THR A 25 6.54 26.42 -29.50
CA THR A 25 6.92 24.99 -29.47
C THR A 25 7.79 24.56 -30.66
N ALA A 26 7.64 25.20 -31.83
CA ALA A 26 8.44 24.91 -33.01
C ALA A 26 9.78 25.68 -33.05
N GLY A 27 9.99 26.64 -32.15
CA GLY A 27 11.17 27.50 -32.13
C GLY A 27 11.21 28.58 -33.21
N THR A 28 10.13 28.79 -33.97
CA THR A 28 10.15 29.59 -35.20
C THR A 28 9.56 30.99 -35.06
N ALA A 29 8.92 31.32 -33.94
CA ALA A 29 8.30 32.62 -33.69
C ALA A 29 8.28 32.97 -32.21
N ASP A 30 8.08 34.26 -31.93
CA ASP A 30 7.85 34.81 -30.58
C ASP A 30 6.57 34.22 -29.95
N ALA A 31 6.71 33.70 -28.73
CA ALA A 31 5.63 33.15 -27.91
C ALA A 31 5.44 33.90 -26.59
N ALA A 32 5.91 35.14 -26.48
CA ALA A 32 5.68 35.98 -25.31
C ALA A 32 4.19 36.03 -24.92
N GLY A 33 3.27 36.05 -25.88
CA GLY A 33 1.81 36.05 -25.64
C GLY A 33 1.27 34.77 -24.98
N ASP A 34 1.94 33.63 -25.16
CA ASP A 34 1.45 32.32 -24.71
C ASP A 34 1.71 32.08 -23.22
N ARG A 35 2.57 32.89 -22.59
CA ARG A 35 3.03 32.71 -21.21
C ARG A 35 1.89 32.63 -20.18
N THR A 36 0.82 33.42 -20.38
CA THR A 36 -0.33 33.42 -19.47
C THR A 36 -1.11 32.11 -19.54
N ALA A 37 -1.29 31.57 -20.75
CA ALA A 37 -1.92 30.27 -20.95
C ALA A 37 -1.07 29.14 -20.38
N ALA A 38 0.26 29.26 -20.43
CA ALA A 38 1.22 28.35 -19.80
C ALA A 38 1.31 28.49 -18.26
N GLY A 39 0.59 29.44 -17.65
CA GLY A 39 0.50 29.60 -16.19
C GLY A 39 1.27 30.79 -15.61
N CYS A 40 2.04 31.54 -16.40
CA CYS A 40 2.69 32.78 -15.97
C CYS A 40 1.69 33.96 -16.00
N LYS A 41 0.81 34.03 -14.99
CA LYS A 41 -0.32 34.98 -14.95
C LYS A 41 0.01 36.35 -14.34
N GLY A 42 1.26 36.60 -13.95
CA GLY A 42 1.70 37.87 -13.36
C GLY A 42 1.03 38.31 -12.08
N LYS A 43 0.41 37.37 -11.38
CA LYS A 43 -0.19 37.60 -10.07
C LYS A 43 0.20 36.44 -9.14
N ILE A 44 0.53 36.79 -7.90
CA ILE A 44 0.57 35.81 -6.82
C ILE A 44 -0.84 35.23 -6.71
N HIS A 45 -0.95 33.92 -6.53
CA HIS A 45 -2.23 33.25 -6.38
C HIS A 45 -3.03 33.92 -5.25
N GLU A 46 -4.32 34.18 -5.47
CA GLU A 46 -5.18 34.66 -4.39
C GLU A 46 -5.23 33.58 -3.30
N LEU A 47 -5.01 34.01 -2.06
CA LEU A 47 -5.07 33.10 -0.92
C LEU A 47 -6.54 32.74 -0.69
N ALA A 48 -6.89 31.50 -0.99
CA ALA A 48 -8.19 30.94 -0.65
C ALA A 48 -8.18 30.38 0.79
N THR A 49 -9.35 30.32 1.42
CA THR A 49 -9.53 29.68 2.74
C THR A 49 -9.51 28.16 2.68
N SER A 50 -9.50 27.59 1.48
CA SER A 50 -9.39 26.17 1.21
C SER A 50 -8.49 25.96 0.00
N ALA A 51 -7.62 24.97 0.06
CA ALA A 51 -6.82 24.52 -1.07
C ALA A 51 -6.86 23.00 -1.10
N ASP A 52 -6.92 22.43 -2.30
CA ASP A 52 -6.69 21.00 -2.47
C ASP A 52 -5.26 20.67 -2.03
N ASN A 53 -5.07 19.46 -1.51
CA ASN A 53 -3.73 18.99 -1.20
C ASN A 53 -2.86 19.06 -2.46
N LEU A 54 -1.63 19.54 -2.30
CA LEU A 54 -0.67 19.55 -3.40
C LEU A 54 -0.42 18.10 -3.81
N GLY A 55 -1.02 17.68 -4.93
CA GLY A 55 -0.78 16.34 -5.48
C GLY A 55 0.70 16.09 -5.79
N ASN A 56 1.02 14.86 -6.18
CA ASN A 56 2.39 14.48 -6.55
C ASN A 56 2.69 14.70 -8.05
N GLU A 57 1.90 15.53 -8.73
CA GLU A 57 2.01 15.74 -10.17
C GLU A 57 3.10 16.74 -10.53
N ILE A 58 3.23 17.81 -9.75
CA ILE A 58 4.21 18.87 -9.97
C ILE A 58 5.47 18.63 -9.14
N LEU A 59 5.30 18.23 -7.88
CA LEU A 59 6.39 18.02 -6.92
C LEU A 59 6.09 16.78 -6.07
N ASP A 60 7.01 15.82 -6.07
CA ASP A 60 6.92 14.57 -5.31
C ASP A 60 8.14 14.39 -4.39
N ASP A 61 8.28 13.20 -3.79
CA ASP A 61 9.39 12.89 -2.87
C ASP A 61 10.79 12.94 -3.54
N ASN A 62 10.86 12.97 -4.88
CA ASN A 62 12.08 12.96 -5.68
C ASN A 62 12.47 14.36 -6.20
N GLY A 63 11.52 15.27 -6.36
CA GLY A 63 11.79 16.63 -6.83
C GLY A 63 10.65 17.21 -7.66
N TYR A 64 11.01 18.09 -8.59
CA TYR A 64 10.08 18.69 -9.55
C TYR A 64 9.90 17.74 -10.74
N LYS A 65 8.67 17.30 -11.02
CA LYS A 65 8.38 16.30 -12.07
C LYS A 65 8.16 16.90 -13.45
N THR A 66 7.58 18.09 -13.50
CA THR A 66 7.14 18.71 -14.76
C THR A 66 8.23 19.57 -15.41
N ILE A 67 9.33 19.81 -14.70
CA ILE A 67 10.44 20.62 -15.18
C ILE A 67 11.56 19.68 -15.59
N GLN A 68 11.83 19.63 -16.90
CA GLN A 68 12.89 18.77 -17.43
C GLN A 68 14.21 19.52 -17.51
N ASP A 69 15.29 18.80 -17.21
CA ASP A 69 16.64 19.26 -17.51
C ASP A 69 16.80 19.50 -19.01
N ILE A 70 17.41 20.62 -19.39
CA ILE A 70 17.88 20.89 -20.74
C ILE A 70 19.39 21.01 -20.66
N THR A 71 20.11 20.14 -21.37
CA THR A 71 21.57 20.14 -21.42
C THR A 71 22.07 20.66 -22.76
N ALA A 72 23.21 21.34 -22.75
CA ALA A 72 23.89 21.89 -23.94
C ALA A 72 22.98 22.80 -24.82
N ALA A 73 23.14 22.76 -26.14
CA ALA A 73 22.51 23.67 -27.10
C ALA A 73 20.99 23.52 -27.26
N ALA A 74 20.35 22.52 -26.63
CA ALA A 74 18.92 22.25 -26.80
C ALA A 74 18.00 23.33 -26.18
N GLY A 75 18.55 24.29 -25.44
CA GLY A 75 17.79 25.43 -24.90
C GLY A 75 17.58 26.57 -25.89
N VAL A 76 18.29 26.56 -27.03
CA VAL A 76 18.15 27.56 -28.09
C VAL A 76 17.59 26.88 -29.34
N ALA A 77 16.40 27.30 -29.76
CA ALA A 77 15.71 26.68 -30.89
C ALA A 77 16.03 27.35 -32.24
N ASP A 78 16.30 28.66 -32.23
CA ASP A 78 16.74 29.43 -33.40
C ASP A 78 17.79 30.47 -32.93
N GLY A 79 18.90 30.56 -33.66
CA GLY A 79 20.05 31.36 -33.27
C GLY A 79 19.84 32.85 -33.52
N ASN A 80 20.57 33.68 -32.78
CA ASN A 80 20.51 35.15 -32.84
C ASN A 80 19.11 35.74 -32.53
N LYS A 81 18.23 34.96 -31.90
CA LYS A 81 16.90 35.41 -31.51
C LYS A 81 16.89 36.07 -30.16
N CYS A 82 17.61 35.52 -29.18
CA CYS A 82 17.60 36.03 -27.83
C CYS A 82 18.88 36.82 -27.53
N PRO A 83 18.82 38.13 -27.21
CA PRO A 83 20.02 38.88 -26.83
C PRO A 83 20.80 38.26 -25.67
N PHE A 84 20.13 37.59 -24.73
CA PHE A 84 20.81 36.93 -23.60
C PHE A 84 21.61 35.68 -24.00
N THR A 85 21.33 35.07 -25.15
CA THR A 85 22.11 33.92 -25.67
C THR A 85 23.06 34.32 -26.79
N ALA A 86 22.76 35.41 -27.51
CA ALA A 86 23.57 35.90 -28.61
C ALA A 86 24.77 36.75 -28.17
N ASP A 87 24.73 37.36 -26.97
CA ASP A 87 25.76 38.27 -26.47
C ASP A 87 27.03 37.52 -25.98
N SER A 88 28.14 37.70 -26.71
CA SER A 88 29.48 37.15 -26.44
C SER A 88 29.56 35.62 -26.22
N ASN A 89 30.78 35.11 -26.03
CA ASN A 89 31.04 33.70 -25.77
C ASN A 89 30.88 33.31 -24.30
N ASP A 90 30.80 34.27 -23.38
CA ASP A 90 30.88 34.08 -21.93
C ASP A 90 29.84 34.87 -21.13
N HIS A 91 28.96 35.62 -21.79
CA HIS A 91 27.80 36.31 -21.18
C HIS A 91 28.14 37.28 -20.04
N GLN A 92 29.42 37.64 -19.86
CA GLN A 92 29.89 38.42 -18.71
C GLN A 92 29.30 39.83 -18.66
N THR A 93 29.03 40.43 -19.83
CA THR A 93 28.54 41.81 -19.95
C THR A 93 27.22 42.01 -19.21
N TRP A 94 26.26 41.10 -19.41
CA TRP A 94 24.97 41.14 -18.73
C TRP A 94 24.94 40.25 -17.47
N GLY A 95 25.87 39.30 -17.35
CA GLY A 95 26.11 38.47 -16.17
C GLY A 95 26.86 39.17 -15.03
N ALA A 96 27.03 40.49 -15.07
CA ALA A 96 27.73 41.27 -14.05
C ALA A 96 29.18 40.81 -13.77
N GLY A 97 29.88 40.32 -14.80
CA GLY A 97 31.27 39.85 -14.72
C GLY A 97 31.43 38.36 -14.37
N GLU A 98 30.35 37.62 -14.14
CA GLU A 98 30.38 36.16 -13.96
C GLU A 98 30.62 35.45 -15.29
N GLN A 99 31.50 34.43 -15.31
CA GLN A 99 31.81 33.63 -16.53
C GLN A 99 30.62 32.85 -17.09
N THR A 100 29.54 32.72 -16.31
CA THR A 100 28.28 32.12 -16.71
C THR A 100 27.17 32.95 -16.08
N ALA A 101 26.32 33.55 -16.90
CA ALA A 101 25.22 34.35 -16.40
C ALA A 101 24.04 33.44 -16.03
N LYS A 102 23.36 33.76 -14.92
CA LYS A 102 22.31 32.90 -14.35
C LYS A 102 21.01 33.66 -14.16
N MET A 103 19.89 33.04 -14.52
CA MET A 103 18.54 33.55 -14.25
C MET A 103 17.73 32.55 -13.44
N ILE A 104 16.67 33.06 -12.79
CA ILE A 104 15.70 32.24 -12.05
C ILE A 104 16.40 31.35 -11.01
N ASP A 105 17.21 31.96 -10.13
CA ASP A 105 17.92 31.25 -9.07
C ASP A 105 18.84 30.12 -9.58
N GLY A 106 19.48 30.34 -10.74
CA GLY A 106 20.35 29.33 -11.37
C GLY A 106 19.60 28.23 -12.11
N MET A 107 18.27 28.33 -12.25
CA MET A 107 17.49 27.43 -13.09
C MET A 107 17.91 27.53 -14.55
N LEU A 108 18.15 28.75 -15.05
CA LEU A 108 18.67 28.99 -16.39
C LEU A 108 20.14 29.40 -16.26
N ASP A 109 21.02 28.65 -16.91
CA ASP A 109 22.46 28.88 -16.88
C ASP A 109 22.96 29.10 -18.32
N PHE A 110 23.43 30.32 -18.57
CA PHE A 110 23.89 30.82 -19.86
C PHE A 110 25.41 30.70 -19.88
N THR A 111 25.87 29.58 -20.45
CA THR A 111 27.26 29.14 -20.29
C THR A 111 28.15 29.55 -21.45
N THR A 112 27.62 29.53 -22.67
CA THR A 112 28.37 29.86 -23.90
C THR A 112 27.45 30.43 -24.97
N HIS A 113 28.02 31.01 -26.03
CA HIS A 113 27.27 31.60 -27.15
C HIS A 113 26.21 30.64 -27.71
N GLU A 114 24.98 31.14 -27.82
CA GLU A 114 23.79 30.42 -28.29
C GLU A 114 23.49 29.14 -27.51
N GLN A 115 23.81 29.13 -26.21
CA GLN A 115 23.51 28.01 -25.32
C GLN A 115 22.93 28.49 -24.00
N VAL A 116 21.83 27.86 -23.60
CA VAL A 116 21.24 27.99 -22.28
C VAL A 116 20.86 26.61 -21.80
N THR A 117 21.30 26.27 -20.60
CA THR A 117 20.88 25.04 -19.94
C THR A 117 19.77 25.35 -18.95
N ARG A 118 18.90 24.37 -18.72
CA ARG A 118 17.86 24.46 -17.71
C ARG A 118 18.05 23.36 -16.69
N SER A 119 18.14 23.69 -15.41
CA SER A 119 17.97 22.70 -14.36
C SER A 119 16.49 22.41 -14.15
N GLY A 120 16.13 21.14 -14.26
CA GLY A 120 14.82 20.60 -13.93
C GLY A 120 14.60 20.43 -12.43
N PHE A 121 15.66 20.59 -11.61
CA PHE A 121 15.61 20.31 -10.17
C PHE A 121 15.04 18.90 -9.86
N THR A 122 15.31 17.95 -10.76
CA THR A 122 14.79 16.57 -10.72
C THR A 122 15.50 15.71 -9.67
N LYS A 123 16.69 16.14 -9.21
CA LYS A 123 17.48 15.44 -8.20
C LYS A 123 17.27 16.03 -6.81
N LYS A 124 16.74 15.20 -5.91
CA LYS A 124 16.65 15.43 -4.48
C LYS A 124 18.00 15.79 -3.86
N ARG A 125 18.05 16.95 -3.21
CA ARG A 125 19.06 17.28 -2.21
C ARG A 125 18.35 17.55 -0.90
N ALA A 126 18.85 17.01 0.21
CA ALA A 126 18.31 17.34 1.51
C ALA A 126 18.68 18.80 1.85
N ALA A 127 17.70 19.59 2.27
CA ALA A 127 17.94 20.91 2.83
C ALA A 127 18.79 20.76 4.11
N LYS A 128 19.80 21.61 4.25
CA LYS A 128 20.72 21.70 5.38
C LYS A 128 20.62 23.05 6.08
N ASP A 129 20.59 24.13 5.30
CA ASP A 129 20.52 25.50 5.82
C ASP A 129 19.78 26.39 4.82
N ARG A 130 18.64 26.92 5.26
CA ARG A 130 17.76 27.76 4.44
C ARG A 130 18.39 29.07 3.98
N LEU A 131 19.47 29.53 4.63
CA LEU A 131 20.18 30.75 4.25
C LEU A 131 21.17 30.53 3.10
N THR A 132 21.61 29.29 2.90
CA THR A 132 22.66 28.97 1.92
C THR A 132 22.24 27.97 0.85
N ASP A 133 21.18 27.20 1.11
CA ASP A 133 20.62 26.28 0.13
C ASP A 133 19.84 27.03 -0.96
N ASP A 134 19.90 26.51 -2.19
CA ASP A 134 19.14 27.02 -3.32
C ASP A 134 17.63 27.07 -3.01
N LEU A 135 16.92 28.05 -3.58
CA LEU A 135 15.49 28.22 -3.32
C LEU A 135 14.68 26.99 -3.74
N SER A 136 15.11 26.30 -4.80
CA SER A 136 14.45 25.08 -5.28
C SER A 136 14.48 23.95 -4.23
N ILE A 137 15.58 23.82 -3.48
CA ILE A 137 15.77 22.84 -2.40
C ILE A 137 14.90 23.18 -1.20
N THR A 138 14.94 24.46 -0.77
CA THR A 138 14.17 24.91 0.38
C THR A 138 12.67 24.83 0.14
N VAL A 139 12.20 25.19 -1.06
CA VAL A 139 10.79 25.02 -1.47
C VAL A 139 10.37 23.56 -1.47
N HIS A 140 11.22 22.64 -1.96
CA HIS A 140 10.92 21.21 -1.95
C HIS A 140 10.75 20.68 -0.51
N ALA A 141 11.65 21.07 0.39
CA ALA A 141 11.57 20.70 1.80
C ALA A 141 10.29 21.24 2.47
N ASP A 142 9.97 22.53 2.27
CA ASP A 142 8.78 23.18 2.83
C ASP A 142 7.50 22.49 2.33
N VAL A 143 7.38 22.22 1.03
CA VAL A 143 6.21 21.53 0.46
C VAL A 143 6.10 20.11 1.02
N THR A 144 7.22 19.39 1.17
CA THR A 144 7.24 18.05 1.74
C THR A 144 6.75 18.05 3.20
N GLU A 145 7.18 19.04 4.00
CA GLU A 145 6.76 19.19 5.39
C GLU A 145 5.28 19.58 5.50
N VAL A 146 4.79 20.50 4.66
CA VAL A 146 3.37 20.86 4.60
C VAL A 146 2.52 19.63 4.24
N LYS A 147 2.92 18.84 3.23
CA LYS A 147 2.26 17.57 2.88
C LYS A 147 2.27 16.59 4.06
N ALA A 148 3.39 16.47 4.77
CA ALA A 148 3.49 15.61 5.95
C ALA A 148 2.60 16.08 7.11
N THR A 149 2.51 17.38 7.33
CA THR A 149 1.68 17.99 8.38
C THR A 149 0.19 17.82 8.05
N TYR A 150 -0.19 18.08 6.80
CA TYR A 150 -1.55 17.84 6.32
C TYR A 150 -1.95 16.36 6.52
N ARG A 151 -1.07 15.42 6.12
CA ARG A 151 -1.25 13.99 6.41
C ARG A 151 -1.41 13.74 7.90
N LYS A 152 -0.59 14.34 8.77
CA LYS A 152 -0.70 14.19 10.23
C LYS A 152 -2.05 14.68 10.77
N THR A 153 -2.60 15.76 10.24
CA THR A 153 -3.92 16.27 10.62
C THR A 153 -5.04 15.33 10.15
N GLU A 154 -4.99 14.83 8.91
CA GLU A 154 -5.92 13.80 8.45
C GLU A 154 -5.77 12.49 9.24
N ILE A 155 -4.55 12.17 9.69
CA ILE A 155 -4.28 11.03 10.56
C ILE A 155 -5.01 11.19 11.90
N GLN A 156 -5.01 12.38 12.48
CA GLN A 156 -5.78 12.65 13.70
C GLN A 156 -7.29 12.57 13.44
N ALA A 157 -7.77 12.98 12.26
CA ALA A 157 -9.16 12.82 11.86
C ALA A 157 -9.56 11.33 11.74
N GLY A 158 -8.70 10.48 11.16
CA GLY A 158 -8.95 9.04 11.02
C GLY A 158 -8.99 8.29 12.36
N SER A 159 -8.03 8.54 13.26
CA SER A 159 -8.09 7.99 14.63
C SER A 159 -9.33 8.46 15.39
N SER A 160 -9.72 9.73 15.22
CA SER A 160 -10.94 10.27 15.82
C SER A 160 -12.21 9.62 15.25
N ALA A 161 -12.26 9.36 13.94
CA ALA A 161 -13.35 8.63 13.30
C ALA A 161 -13.44 7.17 13.81
N LEU A 162 -12.29 6.49 13.98
CA LEU A 162 -12.25 5.16 14.59
C LEU A 162 -12.74 5.15 16.04
N LYS A 163 -12.37 6.16 16.85
CA LYS A 163 -12.88 6.33 18.21
C LYS A 163 -14.40 6.50 18.20
N ALA A 164 -14.93 7.38 17.34
CA ALA A 164 -16.37 7.57 17.22
C ALA A 164 -17.10 6.29 16.78
N ALA A 165 -16.55 5.54 15.83
CA ALA A 165 -17.10 4.26 15.39
C ALA A 165 -17.02 3.17 16.47
N ALA A 166 -16.00 3.20 17.33
CA ALA A 166 -15.85 2.26 18.44
C ALA A 166 -16.80 2.56 19.61
N GLU A 167 -17.17 3.82 19.80
CA GLU A 167 -18.17 4.28 20.78
C GLU A 167 -19.62 4.13 20.28
N ASP A 168 -19.80 3.88 18.99
CA ASP A 168 -21.10 3.61 18.40
C ASP A 168 -21.70 2.31 18.98
N ASN A 169 -23.00 2.36 19.31
CA ASN A 169 -23.71 1.26 19.94
C ASN A 169 -23.90 0.03 19.02
N HIS A 170 -23.55 0.15 17.73
CA HIS A 170 -23.63 -0.90 16.73
C HIS A 170 -22.38 -1.79 16.66
N LEU A 171 -21.22 -1.40 17.19
CA LEU A 171 -19.99 -2.21 17.08
C LEU A 171 -20.13 -3.58 17.77
N THR A 172 -20.53 -3.60 19.05
CA THR A 172 -20.67 -4.86 19.81
C THR A 172 -21.75 -5.78 19.20
N PRO A 173 -22.97 -5.31 18.86
CA PRO A 173 -23.96 -6.13 18.16
C PRO A 173 -23.49 -6.67 16.81
N THR A 174 -22.70 -5.89 16.05
CA THR A 174 -22.18 -6.30 14.75
C THR A 174 -21.13 -7.40 14.90
N LEU A 175 -20.16 -7.23 15.81
CA LEU A 175 -19.16 -8.25 16.12
C LEU A 175 -19.83 -9.56 16.58
N LYS A 176 -20.82 -9.48 17.47
CA LYS A 176 -21.59 -10.65 17.89
C LYS A 176 -22.22 -11.37 16.70
N ARG A 177 -22.89 -10.63 15.80
CA ARG A 177 -23.53 -11.19 14.60
C ARG A 177 -22.52 -11.85 13.66
N LEU A 178 -21.32 -11.30 13.54
CA LEU A 178 -20.23 -11.88 12.75
C LEU A 178 -19.68 -13.17 13.37
N LEU A 179 -19.46 -13.18 14.68
CA LEU A 179 -18.98 -14.37 15.40
C LEU A 179 -19.98 -15.53 15.38
N GLN A 180 -21.28 -15.23 15.28
CA GLN A 180 -22.34 -16.24 15.12
C GLN A 180 -22.42 -16.82 13.69
N ARG A 181 -21.79 -16.17 12.71
CA ARG A 181 -21.79 -16.62 11.31
C ARG A 181 -20.57 -17.49 11.01
N ALA A 182 -20.63 -18.24 9.92
CA ALA A 182 -19.48 -18.93 9.39
C ALA A 182 -18.35 -17.93 9.07
N PRO A 183 -17.07 -18.28 9.34
CA PRO A 183 -16.60 -19.61 9.76
C PRO A 183 -16.67 -19.87 11.27
N TYR A 184 -16.95 -18.86 12.10
CA TYR A 184 -16.83 -18.96 13.56
C TYR A 184 -17.95 -19.75 14.23
N ASN A 185 -19.20 -19.60 13.75
CA ASN A 185 -20.38 -20.35 14.21
C ASN A 185 -20.51 -20.43 15.75
N MET A 186 -20.15 -19.36 16.46
CA MET A 186 -20.14 -19.35 17.93
C MET A 186 -21.57 -19.36 18.50
N PRO A 187 -21.82 -20.07 19.61
CA PRO A 187 -23.07 -19.95 20.36
C PRO A 187 -23.32 -18.50 20.81
N ALA A 188 -24.58 -18.10 20.92
CA ALA A 188 -24.96 -16.70 21.16
C ALA A 188 -24.36 -16.08 22.43
N ALA A 189 -24.19 -16.86 23.50
CA ALA A 189 -23.59 -16.41 24.75
C ALA A 189 -22.07 -16.22 24.62
N ASP A 190 -21.39 -17.18 23.97
CA ASP A 190 -19.94 -17.12 23.74
C ASP A 190 -19.59 -15.97 22.78
N ALA A 191 -20.38 -15.78 21.72
CA ALA A 191 -20.23 -14.69 20.78
C ALA A 191 -20.42 -13.31 21.44
N ASP A 192 -21.32 -13.20 22.42
CA ASP A 192 -21.53 -11.96 23.18
C ASP A 192 -20.34 -11.63 24.08
N ALA A 193 -19.83 -12.63 24.79
CA ALA A 193 -18.66 -12.50 25.65
C ALA A 193 -17.40 -12.15 24.84
N GLU A 194 -17.18 -12.83 23.71
CA GLU A 194 -16.04 -12.59 22.84
C GLU A 194 -16.13 -11.24 22.11
N ALA A 195 -17.32 -10.82 21.66
CA ALA A 195 -17.52 -9.48 21.09
C ALA A 195 -17.12 -8.37 22.08
N LYS A 196 -17.57 -8.47 23.34
CA LYS A 196 -17.18 -7.54 24.40
C LYS A 196 -15.67 -7.57 24.68
N ASN A 197 -15.07 -8.75 24.68
CA ASN A 197 -13.63 -8.91 24.84
C ASN A 197 -12.84 -8.26 23.69
N LEU A 198 -13.29 -8.45 22.45
CA LEU A 198 -12.70 -7.81 21.27
C LEU A 198 -12.81 -6.29 21.35
N VAL A 199 -13.98 -5.75 21.71
CA VAL A 199 -14.13 -4.30 21.91
C VAL A 199 -13.13 -3.80 22.95
N LYS A 200 -13.04 -4.47 24.10
CA LYS A 200 -12.12 -4.07 25.17
C LYS A 200 -10.63 -4.17 24.79
N THR A 201 -10.25 -5.16 23.99
CA THR A 201 -8.83 -5.49 23.74
C THR A 201 -8.30 -4.98 22.40
N LYS A 202 -9.18 -4.75 21.42
CA LYS A 202 -8.85 -4.33 20.05
C LYS A 202 -9.47 -3.01 19.66
N PHE A 203 -10.58 -2.62 20.30
CA PHE A 203 -11.30 -1.37 20.02
C PHE A 203 -11.41 -0.45 21.24
N SER A 204 -10.48 -0.55 22.20
CA SER A 204 -10.46 0.34 23.36
C SER A 204 -10.28 1.78 22.90
N THR A 205 -11.20 2.67 23.29
CA THR A 205 -11.04 4.12 23.05
C THR A 205 -10.18 4.80 24.13
N THR A 206 -9.81 4.07 25.17
CA THR A 206 -8.85 4.51 26.18
C THR A 206 -7.42 4.10 25.80
N GLY A 207 -6.44 4.98 26.06
CA GLY A 207 -5.04 4.73 25.73
C GLY A 207 -4.72 4.92 24.24
N SER A 208 -3.71 4.20 23.74
CA SER A 208 -3.20 4.34 22.36
C SER A 208 -3.84 3.38 21.34
N THR A 209 -4.77 2.50 21.75
CA THR A 209 -5.23 1.38 20.90
C THR A 209 -5.79 1.84 19.54
N MET A 210 -6.56 2.94 19.49
CA MET A 210 -7.08 3.48 18.23
C MET A 210 -6.02 4.18 17.38
N ASP A 211 -5.05 4.83 18.01
CA ASP A 211 -3.93 5.44 17.29
C ASP A 211 -3.03 4.34 16.67
N ASP A 212 -2.81 3.24 17.42
CA ASP A 212 -2.06 2.08 16.94
C ASP A 212 -2.80 1.33 15.83
N LEU A 213 -4.11 1.14 15.97
CA LEU A 213 -4.95 0.52 14.92
C LEU A 213 -4.92 1.36 13.64
N TRP A 214 -5.09 2.67 13.76
CA TRP A 214 -5.04 3.57 12.63
C TRP A 214 -3.67 3.56 11.95
N LYS A 215 -2.59 3.57 12.75
CA LYS A 215 -1.22 3.44 12.21
C LYS A 215 -1.05 2.13 11.43
N GLN A 216 -1.54 1.01 11.96
CA GLN A 216 -1.49 -0.28 11.27
C GLN A 216 -2.25 -0.26 9.95
N ILE A 217 -3.42 0.39 9.90
CA ILE A 217 -4.20 0.55 8.66
C ILE A 217 -3.39 1.33 7.63
N LYS A 218 -2.79 2.46 8.02
CA LYS A 218 -1.99 3.29 7.11
C LYS A 218 -0.74 2.61 6.58
N ASP A 219 -0.06 1.89 7.46
CA ASP A 219 1.22 1.23 7.16
C ASP A 219 1.01 -0.13 6.45
N ALA A 220 -0.25 -0.57 6.29
CA ALA A 220 -0.56 -1.82 5.61
C ALA A 220 -0.05 -1.80 4.16
N SER A 221 0.74 -2.81 3.82
CA SER A 221 1.31 -2.99 2.49
C SER A 221 0.25 -3.50 1.53
N VAL A 222 0.02 -2.74 0.46
CA VAL A 222 -0.98 -3.01 -0.59
C VAL A 222 -0.36 -2.83 -1.98
N VAL A 223 -0.98 -3.42 -3.00
CA VAL A 223 -0.62 -3.15 -4.40
C VAL A 223 -1.49 -2.02 -4.94
N ASP A 224 -0.86 -1.03 -5.57
CA ASP A 224 -1.55 0.01 -6.33
C ASP A 224 -1.89 -0.54 -7.71
N ILE A 225 -3.15 -0.94 -7.89
CA ILE A 225 -3.58 -1.65 -9.10
C ILE A 225 -3.67 -0.77 -10.34
N MET A 226 -3.53 0.55 -10.18
CA MET A 226 -3.55 1.51 -11.28
C MET A 226 -2.13 1.76 -11.83
N LYS A 227 -1.09 1.20 -11.19
CA LYS A 227 0.28 1.24 -11.69
C LYS A 227 0.59 0.00 -12.52
N GLU A 228 1.44 0.18 -13.53
CA GLU A 228 1.90 -0.91 -14.40
C GLU A 228 2.80 -1.92 -13.65
N THR A 229 3.36 -1.53 -12.50
CA THR A 229 4.23 -2.38 -11.68
C THR A 229 3.52 -2.85 -10.41
N GLU A 230 3.64 -4.13 -10.08
CA GLU A 230 3.09 -4.74 -8.85
C GLU A 230 3.88 -4.38 -7.58
N GLU A 231 4.53 -3.21 -7.55
CA GLU A 231 5.36 -2.85 -6.42
C GLU A 231 4.51 -2.57 -5.16
N PRO A 232 4.91 -3.10 -3.99
CA PRO A 232 4.20 -2.83 -2.75
C PRO A 232 4.25 -1.34 -2.39
N THR A 233 3.09 -0.76 -2.12
CA THR A 233 2.92 0.58 -1.53
C THR A 233 2.20 0.48 -0.19
N THR A 234 2.00 1.59 0.52
CA THR A 234 1.19 1.64 1.73
C THR A 234 -0.16 2.30 1.46
N ILE A 235 -1.19 1.97 2.25
CA ILE A 235 -2.52 2.61 2.13
C ILE A 235 -2.40 4.14 2.22
N GLU A 236 -1.56 4.66 3.11
CA GLU A 236 -1.32 6.11 3.25
C GLU A 236 -0.78 6.79 1.98
N LYS A 237 -0.15 6.04 1.07
CA LYS A 237 0.39 6.59 -0.18
C LYS A 237 -0.62 6.61 -1.32
N ILE A 238 -1.76 5.94 -1.18
CA ILE A 238 -2.83 5.95 -2.18
C ILE A 238 -3.74 7.15 -1.90
N GLN A 239 -3.57 8.21 -2.68
CA GLN A 239 -4.27 9.48 -2.46
C GLN A 239 -5.60 9.60 -3.23
N GLN A 240 -5.79 8.78 -4.26
CA GLN A 240 -6.98 8.85 -5.11
C GLN A 240 -8.08 7.90 -4.57
N PRO A 241 -9.28 8.41 -4.23
CA PRO A 241 -10.38 7.59 -3.71
C PRO A 241 -10.76 6.41 -4.62
N GLU A 242 -10.68 6.61 -5.93
CA GLU A 242 -10.98 5.59 -6.94
C GLU A 242 -9.95 4.46 -6.89
N THR A 243 -8.67 4.80 -6.78
CA THR A 243 -7.58 3.82 -6.61
C THR A 243 -7.73 3.06 -5.30
N LEU A 244 -8.04 3.76 -4.21
CA LEU A 244 -8.25 3.12 -2.90
C LEU A 244 -9.41 2.11 -2.95
N ARG A 245 -10.54 2.50 -3.56
CA ARG A 245 -11.69 1.62 -3.75
C ARG A 245 -11.34 0.41 -4.60
N ALA A 246 -10.64 0.60 -5.72
CA ALA A 246 -10.30 -0.49 -6.61
C ALA A 246 -9.31 -1.47 -5.95
N THR A 247 -8.36 -0.95 -5.15
CA THR A 247 -7.50 -1.77 -4.29
C THR A 247 -8.33 -2.58 -3.28
N ILE A 248 -9.31 -1.97 -2.59
CA ILE A 248 -10.22 -2.69 -1.68
C ILE A 248 -10.96 -3.81 -2.41
N GLU A 249 -11.48 -3.55 -3.61
CA GLU A 249 -12.20 -4.52 -4.42
C GLU A 249 -11.31 -5.71 -4.84
N LEU A 250 -10.04 -5.46 -5.20
CA LEU A 250 -9.06 -6.51 -5.46
C LEU A 250 -8.83 -7.39 -4.23
N TYR A 251 -8.58 -6.79 -3.06
CA TYR A 251 -8.33 -7.57 -1.84
C TYR A 251 -9.57 -8.34 -1.41
N ALA A 252 -10.76 -7.74 -1.49
CA ALA A 252 -12.04 -8.43 -1.25
C ALA A 252 -12.27 -9.60 -2.21
N ALA A 253 -11.87 -9.48 -3.48
CA ALA A 253 -11.92 -10.58 -4.45
C ALA A 253 -10.87 -11.66 -4.14
N SER A 254 -9.65 -11.25 -3.77
CA SER A 254 -8.57 -12.16 -3.40
C SER A 254 -8.90 -12.97 -2.13
N ASP A 255 -9.57 -12.34 -1.17
CA ASP A 255 -10.00 -12.97 0.07
C ASP A 255 -11.21 -13.86 -0.15
N LYS A 256 -12.12 -13.52 -1.08
CA LYS A 256 -13.15 -14.48 -1.55
C LYS A 256 -12.52 -15.70 -2.21
N GLY A 257 -11.46 -15.51 -3.01
CA GLY A 257 -10.71 -16.60 -3.64
C GLY A 257 -9.98 -17.49 -2.63
N LYS A 258 -9.27 -16.88 -1.67
CA LYS A 258 -8.61 -17.58 -0.56
C LYS A 258 -9.63 -18.27 0.35
N LEU A 259 -10.73 -17.61 0.70
CA LEU A 259 -11.81 -18.20 1.50
C LEU A 259 -12.47 -19.39 0.79
N ALA A 260 -12.69 -19.30 -0.53
CA ALA A 260 -13.19 -20.43 -1.32
C ALA A 260 -12.19 -21.60 -1.34
N LYS A 261 -10.89 -21.31 -1.43
CA LYS A 261 -9.82 -22.30 -1.35
C LYS A 261 -9.74 -22.95 0.04
N LEU A 262 -9.69 -22.16 1.10
CA LEU A 262 -9.69 -22.63 2.49
C LEU A 262 -10.96 -23.42 2.83
N LYS A 263 -12.13 -23.02 2.29
CA LYS A 263 -13.38 -23.77 2.45
C LYS A 263 -13.31 -25.14 1.76
N LYS A 264 -12.75 -25.19 0.55
CA LYS A 264 -12.52 -26.44 -0.19
C LYS A 264 -11.51 -27.35 0.52
N GLU A 265 -10.44 -26.78 1.07
CA GLU A 265 -9.44 -27.49 1.88
C GLU A 265 -10.04 -28.00 3.20
N LEU A 266 -10.94 -27.24 3.83
CA LEU A 266 -11.67 -27.65 5.03
C LEU A 266 -12.68 -28.76 4.74
N GLU A 267 -13.42 -28.66 3.64
CA GLU A 267 -14.36 -29.69 3.17
C GLU A 267 -13.60 -30.99 2.79
N GLN A 268 -12.44 -30.89 2.13
CA GLN A 268 -11.56 -32.04 1.87
C GLN A 268 -11.02 -32.64 3.17
N ALA A 269 -10.51 -31.83 4.10
CA ALA A 269 -10.02 -32.33 5.39
C ALA A 269 -11.13 -32.96 6.26
N GLN A 270 -12.39 -32.53 6.11
CA GLN A 270 -13.55 -33.15 6.75
C GLN A 270 -14.00 -34.44 6.05
N ALA A 271 -13.95 -34.49 4.72
CA ALA A 271 -14.19 -35.70 3.94
C ALA A 271 -13.13 -36.77 4.22
N ASP A 272 -11.86 -36.38 4.37
CA ASP A 272 -10.75 -37.26 4.71
C ASP A 272 -10.85 -37.80 6.16
N LYS A 273 -11.46 -37.04 7.08
CA LYS A 273 -11.79 -37.51 8.44
C LYS A 273 -13.00 -38.45 8.50
N ASN A 274 -13.95 -38.31 7.57
CA ASN A 274 -15.12 -39.19 7.47
C ASN A 274 -14.92 -40.37 6.50
N GLY A 275 -13.83 -40.39 5.73
CA GLY A 275 -13.51 -41.38 4.71
C GLY A 275 -12.69 -42.59 5.17
N ALA A 276 -12.42 -42.74 6.48
CA ALA A 276 -11.67 -43.89 7.01
C ALA A 276 -12.35 -44.52 8.23
N LYS A 277 -13.38 -45.34 7.96
CA LYS A 277 -13.66 -46.63 8.63
C LYS A 277 -14.92 -47.25 8.02
N VAL A 278 -14.74 -47.97 6.91
CA VAL A 278 -15.67 -49.06 6.57
C VAL A 278 -15.09 -50.30 7.25
N SER A 279 -15.78 -50.77 8.29
CA SER A 279 -15.56 -52.10 8.87
C SER A 279 -15.93 -53.13 7.81
N LYS A 280 -14.96 -53.88 7.27
CA LYS A 280 -15.23 -54.94 6.28
C LYS A 280 -15.95 -56.11 6.95
N THR A 281 -16.92 -56.69 6.27
CA THR A 281 -17.74 -57.78 6.81
C THR A 281 -17.00 -59.13 6.75
N THR A 282 -17.39 -60.09 7.57
CA THR A 282 -16.76 -61.42 7.68
C THR A 282 -16.67 -62.15 6.34
N GLU A 283 -17.64 -61.96 5.45
CA GLU A 283 -17.67 -62.65 4.15
C GLU A 283 -16.70 -62.04 3.14
N GLU A 284 -16.37 -60.75 3.24
CA GLU A 284 -15.38 -60.10 2.36
C GLU A 284 -13.93 -60.51 2.67
N CYS A 285 -13.67 -61.04 3.87
CA CYS A 285 -12.32 -61.49 4.26
C CYS A 285 -12.09 -62.99 4.02
N LYS A 286 -13.14 -63.82 4.04
CA LYS A 286 -13.03 -65.29 3.94
C LYS A 286 -12.60 -65.81 2.57
N ASP A 287 -12.80 -65.02 1.51
CA ASP A 287 -12.38 -65.39 0.14
C ASP A 287 -10.84 -65.41 -0.05
N HIS A 288 -10.09 -64.90 0.93
CA HIS A 288 -8.64 -64.82 0.89
C HIS A 288 -7.99 -65.84 1.84
N LYS A 289 -7.43 -66.92 1.27
CA LYS A 289 -6.82 -68.01 2.05
C LYS A 289 -5.34 -67.82 2.36
N GLU A 290 -4.69 -66.82 1.78
CA GLU A 290 -3.25 -66.55 1.87
C GLU A 290 -2.94 -65.16 2.43
N LEU A 291 -1.77 -65.03 3.08
CA LEU A 291 -1.32 -63.82 3.79
C LEU A 291 -1.35 -62.55 2.92
N GLY A 292 -0.81 -62.64 1.70
CA GLY A 292 -0.69 -61.50 0.79
C GLY A 292 -2.03 -60.92 0.35
N PRO A 293 -2.93 -61.74 -0.23
CA PRO A 293 -4.28 -61.31 -0.59
C PRO A 293 -5.10 -60.81 0.61
N CYS A 294 -5.00 -61.48 1.77
CA CYS A 294 -5.73 -61.11 2.98
C CYS A 294 -5.37 -59.72 3.51
N GLN A 295 -4.07 -59.41 3.61
CA GLN A 295 -3.63 -58.10 4.09
C GLN A 295 -3.94 -56.98 3.10
N LYS A 296 -3.82 -57.24 1.79
CA LYS A 296 -4.20 -56.28 0.74
C LYS A 296 -5.69 -55.96 0.77
N ALA A 297 -6.52 -56.92 1.18
CA ALA A 297 -7.95 -56.71 1.38
C ALA A 297 -8.27 -55.89 2.65
N GLY A 298 -7.29 -55.58 3.50
CA GLY A 298 -7.49 -54.82 4.76
C GLY A 298 -7.96 -55.69 5.94
N CYS A 299 -7.85 -57.02 5.83
CA CYS A 299 -8.23 -57.99 6.85
C CYS A 299 -6.98 -58.48 7.62
N LYS A 300 -7.17 -59.11 8.80
CA LYS A 300 -6.08 -59.72 9.56
C LYS A 300 -5.90 -61.18 9.17
N PHE A 301 -4.64 -61.59 9.02
CA PHE A 301 -4.26 -62.98 8.75
C PHE A 301 -3.64 -63.63 9.98
N ASP A 302 -4.12 -64.82 10.33
CA ASP A 302 -3.60 -65.66 11.42
C ASP A 302 -3.38 -67.09 10.92
N ASN A 303 -2.12 -67.48 10.84
CA ASN A 303 -1.73 -68.80 10.31
C ASN A 303 -1.94 -69.93 11.33
N THR A 304 -2.35 -69.62 12.57
CA THR A 304 -2.69 -70.61 13.59
C THR A 304 -4.11 -71.14 13.46
N LYS A 305 -4.96 -70.50 12.66
CA LYS A 305 -6.35 -70.92 12.40
C LYS A 305 -6.45 -71.98 11.30
N LYS A 306 -7.59 -72.69 11.30
CA LYS A 306 -7.88 -73.75 10.31
C LYS A 306 -7.89 -73.18 8.89
N GLU A 307 -7.50 -74.02 7.93
CA GLU A 307 -7.50 -73.68 6.51
C GLU A 307 -8.91 -73.24 6.06
N GLY A 308 -9.01 -72.01 5.54
CA GLY A 308 -10.29 -71.36 5.20
C GLY A 308 -10.76 -70.27 6.19
N GLU A 309 -10.19 -70.17 7.39
CA GLU A 309 -10.55 -69.15 8.41
C GLU A 309 -9.37 -68.26 8.81
N LYS A 310 -8.25 -68.37 8.09
CA LYS A 310 -7.02 -67.65 8.40
C LYS A 310 -7.14 -66.13 8.18
N CYS A 311 -8.08 -65.68 7.36
CA CYS A 311 -8.32 -64.26 7.09
C CYS A 311 -9.66 -63.79 7.68
N PHE A 312 -9.63 -62.77 8.53
CA PHE A 312 -10.82 -62.29 9.25
C PHE A 312 -10.82 -60.75 9.43
N PRO A 313 -12.01 -60.12 9.59
CA PRO A 313 -12.09 -58.69 9.86
C PRO A 313 -11.35 -58.32 11.15
N GLY A 314 -10.61 -57.21 11.13
CA GLY A 314 -10.03 -56.67 12.37
C GLY A 314 -11.13 -56.18 13.31
N PRO A 315 -11.00 -56.32 14.65
CA PRO A 315 -12.04 -55.86 15.56
C PRO A 315 -12.22 -54.33 15.45
N GLU A 316 -13.48 -53.89 15.40
CA GLU A 316 -13.83 -52.48 15.61
C GLU A 316 -13.32 -52.06 16.98
N LYS A 317 -12.42 -51.07 17.04
CA LYS A 317 -12.06 -50.43 18.30
C LYS A 317 -13.30 -49.70 18.85
N LYS A 318 -14.04 -50.38 19.72
CA LYS A 318 -14.92 -49.74 20.71
C LYS A 318 -14.06 -48.99 21.70
N SER A 319 -14.41 -47.74 21.96
CA SER A 319 -13.92 -46.95 23.07
C SER A 319 -14.27 -47.66 24.38
N ALA A 320 -13.27 -48.08 25.17
CA ALA A 320 -13.40 -48.35 26.61
C ALA A 320 -12.01 -48.40 27.26
N ASN A 321 -11.88 -47.72 28.39
CA ASN A 321 -10.76 -47.73 29.34
C ASN A 321 -10.54 -49.12 29.97
N GLU A 322 -9.30 -49.40 30.39
CA GLU A 322 -8.87 -50.00 31.67
C GLU A 322 -7.34 -50.26 31.57
N GLU A 323 -6.48 -49.47 32.21
CA GLU A 323 -6.01 -49.50 33.61
C GLU A 323 -4.94 -50.58 33.92
N GLY A 324 -3.82 -50.13 34.49
CA GLY A 324 -2.89 -50.98 35.26
C GLY A 324 -1.39 -50.73 35.09
N LYS A 325 -0.86 -49.58 35.57
CA LYS A 325 0.11 -49.50 36.69
C LYS A 325 0.67 -48.08 36.93
N ASP A 326 0.24 -47.51 38.07
CA ASP A 326 0.80 -46.54 39.04
C ASP A 326 2.19 -45.90 38.78
N ALA A 327 2.53 -44.67 39.18
CA ALA A 327 1.96 -43.62 40.04
C ALA A 327 2.58 -42.26 39.59
N THR A 328 1.92 -41.09 39.65
CA THR A 328 1.89 -40.21 40.84
C THR A 328 1.00 -39.00 40.52
N THR A 329 0.15 -38.64 41.48
CA THR A 329 -0.85 -37.56 41.47
C THR A 329 -0.27 -36.14 41.34
N THR A 330 -0.84 -35.30 40.47
CA THR A 330 -1.11 -33.88 40.80
C THR A 330 -2.24 -33.34 39.90
N ASN A 331 -3.25 -32.71 40.53
CA ASN A 331 -4.40 -32.10 39.87
C ASN A 331 -4.01 -30.86 39.04
N THR A 332 -4.54 -30.74 37.82
CA THR A 332 -4.72 -29.43 37.17
C THR A 332 -5.92 -29.43 36.21
N THR A 333 -6.90 -28.60 36.57
CA THR A 333 -8.01 -28.12 35.75
C THR A 333 -7.50 -27.57 34.41
N GLY A 334 -7.81 -28.25 33.30
CA GLY A 334 -7.44 -27.83 31.94
C GLY A 334 -8.65 -27.36 31.14
N ARG A 335 -8.79 -26.03 30.99
CA ARG A 335 -9.67 -25.38 30.00
C ARG A 335 -9.39 -25.94 28.61
N ASN A 336 -10.43 -26.35 27.88
CA ASN A 336 -10.32 -26.63 26.45
C ASN A 336 -10.08 -25.33 25.70
N SER A 337 -8.80 -25.02 25.46
CA SER A 337 -8.35 -23.99 24.54
C SER A 337 -8.57 -24.47 23.10
N VAL A 338 -9.68 -24.05 22.50
CA VAL A 338 -9.77 -24.02 21.03
C VAL A 338 -8.77 -22.96 20.57
N LEU A 339 -7.65 -23.41 19.98
CA LEU A 339 -6.68 -22.58 19.28
C LEU A 339 -7.37 -21.99 18.04
N ILE A 340 -8.15 -20.93 18.21
CA ILE A 340 -8.61 -20.08 17.11
C ILE A 340 -7.36 -19.37 16.61
N ASN A 341 -6.94 -19.69 15.38
CA ASN A 341 -5.76 -19.12 14.75
C ASN A 341 -5.94 -17.60 14.63
N LYS A 342 -5.26 -16.84 15.51
CA LYS A 342 -5.42 -15.39 15.70
C LYS A 342 -5.30 -14.58 14.40
N ALA A 343 -4.59 -15.09 13.40
CA ALA A 343 -4.39 -14.42 12.11
C ALA A 343 -5.68 -14.21 11.30
N LEU A 344 -6.64 -15.16 11.34
CA LEU A 344 -7.89 -15.06 10.56
C LEU A 344 -8.85 -14.00 11.13
N LEU A 345 -8.81 -13.76 12.44
CA LEU A 345 -9.67 -12.77 13.11
C LEU A 345 -9.21 -11.33 12.82
N PHE A 346 -7.90 -11.11 12.67
CA PHE A 346 -7.35 -9.80 12.34
C PHE A 346 -7.66 -9.38 10.89
N LEU A 347 -7.63 -10.31 9.92
CA LEU A 347 -7.97 -9.99 8.52
C LEU A 347 -9.46 -9.64 8.35
N ALA A 348 -10.35 -10.35 9.05
CA ALA A 348 -11.79 -10.09 9.01
C ALA A 348 -12.18 -8.71 9.59
N VAL A 349 -11.36 -8.18 10.51
CA VAL A 349 -11.55 -6.86 11.12
C VAL A 349 -11.05 -5.73 10.22
N LEU A 350 -10.00 -5.95 9.42
CA LEU A 350 -9.45 -4.96 8.48
C LEU A 350 -10.29 -4.76 7.20
N LEU A 351 -11.23 -5.67 6.92
CA LEU A 351 -12.08 -5.65 5.73
C LEU A 351 -13.52 -5.17 6.02
N LEU A 352 -13.78 -4.63 7.22
CA LEU A 352 -15.07 -4.08 7.64
C LEU A 352 -15.11 -2.56 7.53
#